data_AF-A0AAW4V5N1-F1
#
_entry.id   AF-A0AAW4V5N1-F1
#
_cell.length_a   1.000
_cell.length_b   1.000
_cell.length_c   1.000
_cell.angle_alpha   90.00
_cell.angle_beta   90.00
_cell.angle_gamma   90.00
#
_symmetry.space_group_name_H-M   'P 1'
#
loop_
_entity.id
_entity.type
_entity.pdbx_description
1 polymer ?
#
loop_
_entity_poly.entity_id
_entity_poly.type
_entity_poly.pdbx_seq_one_letter_code
_entity_poly.pdbx_strand_id
1 'polypeptide(L)'
;TYLFVRRQVLVPGKDITDYDAYFIGCYKKVALVKIKRENRYAHPENDFFLRCGEEAKFLSEDDLNGCERLVKDILRFVRQKFSYEEYRMFMLRFYEAQFSFKALAECMGVSASAISQKVCRIVDAVRT
;
A
#
# COMPACT_ATOMS: atom_id res chain seq x y z
N THR A 1 -13.48 -13.21 21.97
CA THR A 1 -13.35 -14.61 22.46
C THR A 1 -14.51 -15.04 23.34
N TYR A 2 -14.93 -14.26 24.34
CA TYR A 2 -16.09 -14.59 25.21
C TYR A 2 -17.38 -14.98 24.45
N LEU A 3 -17.78 -14.18 23.47
CA LEU A 3 -18.98 -14.45 22.65
C LEU A 3 -18.89 -15.76 21.84
N PHE A 4 -17.68 -16.17 21.43
CA PHE A 4 -17.46 -17.43 20.70
C PHE A 4 -17.64 -18.63 21.62
N VAL A 5 -17.08 -18.57 22.83
CA VAL A 5 -17.22 -19.64 23.84
C VAL A 5 -18.68 -19.77 24.28
N ARG A 6 -19.34 -18.64 24.60
CA ARG A 6 -20.76 -18.63 24.97
C ARG A 6 -21.64 -19.29 23.90
N ARG A 7 -21.41 -18.99 22.62
CA ARG A 7 -22.18 -19.60 21.53
C ARG A 7 -21.97 -21.11 21.43
N GLN A 8 -20.77 -21.61 21.71
CA GLN A 8 -20.46 -23.04 21.59
C GLN A 8 -20.95 -23.88 22.79
N VAL A 9 -20.94 -23.32 24.00
CA VAL A 9 -21.45 -24.01 25.22
C VAL A 9 -22.97 -24.16 25.19
N LEU A 10 -23.67 -23.19 24.58
CA LEU A 10 -25.13 -23.22 24.46
C LEU A 10 -25.64 -24.21 23.39
N VAL A 11 -24.76 -24.93 22.69
CA VAL A 11 -25.16 -25.97 21.72
C VAL A 11 -25.43 -27.28 22.48
N PRO A 12 -26.66 -27.82 22.45
CA PRO A 12 -26.97 -29.08 23.12
C PRO A 12 -26.15 -30.23 22.53
N GLY A 13 -25.54 -31.07 23.37
CA GLY A 13 -24.84 -32.29 22.95
C GLY A 13 -23.31 -32.27 23.01
N LYS A 14 -22.68 -31.16 23.47
CA LYS A 14 -21.27 -31.16 23.85
C LYS A 14 -21.14 -31.21 25.37
N ASP A 15 -20.66 -32.33 25.89
CA ASP A 15 -20.34 -32.45 27.31
C ASP A 15 -18.95 -31.85 27.56
N ILE A 16 -18.91 -30.65 28.12
CA ILE A 16 -17.66 -29.96 28.47
C ILE A 16 -17.41 -30.24 29.94
N THR A 17 -16.48 -31.15 30.21
CA THR A 17 -16.14 -31.60 31.56
C THR A 17 -15.26 -30.60 32.32
N ASP A 18 -14.44 -29.81 31.62
CA ASP A 18 -13.60 -28.74 32.20
C ASP A 18 -13.71 -27.46 31.35
N TYR A 19 -14.38 -26.45 31.92
CA TYR A 19 -14.65 -25.18 31.24
C TYR A 19 -13.44 -24.25 31.18
N ASP A 20 -12.53 -24.32 32.14
CA ASP A 20 -11.34 -23.46 32.18
C ASP A 20 -10.36 -23.89 31.09
N ALA A 21 -10.09 -25.19 31.01
CA ALA A 21 -9.27 -25.76 29.93
C ALA A 21 -9.89 -25.48 28.55
N TYR A 22 -11.22 -25.58 28.43
CA TYR A 22 -11.94 -25.29 27.20
C TYR A 22 -11.82 -23.82 26.77
N PHE A 23 -11.99 -22.89 27.71
CA PHE A 23 -11.88 -21.46 27.44
C PHE A 23 -10.45 -21.09 27.02
N ILE A 24 -9.44 -21.58 27.75
CA ILE A 24 -8.02 -21.36 27.43
C ILE A 24 -7.70 -21.90 26.03
N GLY A 25 -8.19 -23.10 25.70
CA GLY A 25 -8.03 -23.68 24.36
C GLY A 25 -8.68 -22.83 23.26
N CYS A 26 -9.91 -22.36 23.48
CA CYS A 26 -10.60 -21.47 22.55
C CYS A 26 -9.86 -20.13 22.36
N TYR A 27 -9.38 -19.54 23.45
CA TYR A 27 -8.61 -18.29 23.40
C TYR A 27 -7.32 -18.47 22.60
N LYS A 28 -6.53 -19.50 22.92
CA LYS A 28 -5.29 -19.82 22.19
C LYS A 28 -5.54 -20.01 20.70
N LYS A 29 -6.62 -20.72 20.33
CA LYS A 29 -6.99 -20.94 18.93
C LYS A 29 -7.29 -19.63 18.19
N VAL A 30 -8.09 -18.74 18.79
CA VAL A 30 -8.42 -17.44 18.18
C VAL A 30 -7.19 -16.54 18.09
N ALA A 31 -6.36 -16.51 19.14
CA ALA A 31 -5.11 -15.75 19.15
C ALA A 31 -4.14 -16.23 18.06
N LEU A 32 -3.96 -17.55 17.92
CA LEU A 32 -3.12 -18.14 16.87
C LEU A 32 -3.63 -17.82 15.47
N VAL A 33 -4.95 -17.81 15.25
CA VAL A 33 -5.53 -17.40 13.96
C VAL A 33 -5.25 -15.92 13.67
N LYS A 34 -5.30 -15.06 14.69
CA LYS A 34 -4.95 -13.64 14.55
C LYS A 34 -3.47 -13.48 14.20
N ILE A 35 -2.57 -14.12 14.94
CA ILE A 35 -1.12 -14.09 14.67
C ILE A 35 -0.83 -14.64 13.27
N LYS A 36 -1.41 -15.78 12.88
CA LYS A 36 -1.24 -16.32 11.52
C LYS A 36 -1.74 -15.36 10.44
N ARG A 37 -2.83 -14.63 10.68
CA ARG A 37 -3.33 -13.64 9.72
C ARG A 37 -2.40 -12.43 9.58
N GLU A 38 -1.81 -12.00 10.69
CA GLU A 38 -0.86 -10.87 10.76
C GLU A 38 0.49 -11.25 10.14
N ASN A 39 0.98 -12.46 10.41
CA ASN A 39 2.19 -13.03 9.80
C ASN A 39 2.08 -13.29 8.27
N ARG A 40 0.92 -13.10 7.64
CA ARG A 40 0.82 -13.11 6.17
C ARG A 40 1.44 -11.86 5.55
N TYR A 41 1.68 -10.83 6.35
CA TYR A 41 2.35 -9.61 5.94
C TYR A 41 3.76 -9.63 6.50
N ALA A 42 4.75 -9.77 5.62
CA ALA A 42 6.12 -9.47 5.99
C ALA A 42 6.21 -7.95 6.13
N HIS A 43 6.31 -7.46 7.36
CA HIS A 43 6.60 -6.05 7.61
C HIS A 43 8.12 -5.90 7.56
N PRO A 44 8.68 -5.25 6.53
CA PRO A 44 10.10 -4.93 6.55
C PRO A 44 10.37 -4.02 7.75
N GLU A 45 11.47 -4.26 8.47
CA GLU A 45 11.84 -3.39 9.58
C GLU A 45 12.03 -1.95 9.11
N ASN A 46 11.96 -0.97 10.01
CA ASN A 46 12.07 0.45 9.67
C ASN A 46 13.35 0.76 8.87
N ASP A 47 14.41 -0.02 9.07
CA ASP A 47 15.69 0.09 8.37
C ASP A 47 15.64 -0.36 6.90
N PHE A 48 14.62 -1.12 6.48
CA PHE A 48 14.41 -1.51 5.09
C PHE A 48 14.24 -0.27 4.19
N PHE A 49 13.48 0.71 4.67
CA PHE A 49 13.25 1.96 3.94
C PHE A 49 14.48 2.88 3.97
N LEU A 50 15.30 2.78 5.02
CA LEU A 50 16.54 3.54 5.14
C LEU A 50 17.59 3.08 4.11
N ARG A 51 17.71 1.76 3.90
CA ARG A 51 18.65 1.19 2.91
C ARG A 51 18.27 1.48 1.46
N CYS A 52 16.98 1.62 1.14
CA CYS A 52 16.55 2.03 -0.21
C CYS A 52 16.93 3.48 -0.56
N GLY A 53 17.19 4.34 0.43
CA GLY A 53 17.55 5.74 0.20
C GLY A 53 19.03 5.98 -0.11
N GLU A 54 19.93 5.13 0.38
CA GLU A 54 21.38 5.38 0.34
C GLU A 54 22.12 4.69 -0.82
N GLU A 55 21.53 3.68 -1.48
CA GLU A 55 22.17 2.95 -2.58
C GLU A 55 21.60 3.20 -3.99
N ALA A 56 20.76 4.22 -4.18
CA ALA A 56 20.54 4.77 -5.51
C ALA A 56 21.57 5.89 -5.77
N LYS A 57 22.86 5.52 -5.90
CA LYS A 57 23.79 6.35 -6.69
C LYS A 57 23.22 6.37 -8.10
N PHE A 58 22.36 7.35 -8.37
CA PHE A 58 21.88 7.67 -9.69
C PHE A 58 23.10 7.65 -10.63
N LEU A 59 22.99 6.88 -11.71
CA LEU A 59 23.94 6.96 -12.82
C LEU A 59 24.27 8.43 -13.07
N SER A 60 25.57 8.74 -13.27
CA SER A 60 25.97 10.12 -13.49
C SER A 60 25.14 10.71 -14.64
N GLU A 61 24.76 11.98 -14.56
CA GLU A 61 23.89 12.61 -15.57
C GLU A 61 24.48 12.51 -17.00
N ASP A 62 25.81 12.30 -17.07
CA ASP A 62 26.61 12.07 -18.27
C ASP A 62 26.48 10.66 -18.86
N ASP A 63 26.12 9.65 -18.06
CA ASP A 63 25.92 8.26 -18.51
C ASP A 63 24.47 7.97 -18.97
N LEU A 64 23.54 8.90 -18.70
CA LEU A 64 22.14 8.73 -19.07
C LEU A 64 21.95 8.79 -20.58
N ASN A 65 21.22 7.83 -21.13
CA ASN A 65 20.85 7.87 -22.54
C ASN A 65 19.89 9.06 -22.80
N GLY A 66 19.75 9.46 -24.07
CA GLY A 66 18.90 10.60 -24.43
C GLY A 66 17.44 10.46 -23.98
N CYS A 67 16.89 9.25 -23.93
CA CYS A 67 15.54 8.98 -23.43
C CYS A 67 15.45 9.10 -21.91
N GLU A 68 16.45 8.62 -21.17
CA GLU A 68 16.52 8.74 -19.71
C GLU A 68 16.63 10.20 -19.27
N ARG A 69 17.42 11.00 -20.00
CA ARG A 69 17.48 12.46 -19.80
C ARG A 69 16.11 13.09 -20.03
N LEU A 70 15.44 12.73 -21.12
CA LEU A 70 14.10 13.25 -21.42
C LEU A 70 13.08 12.88 -20.33
N VAL A 71 13.09 11.64 -19.83
CA VAL A 71 12.21 11.23 -18.73
C VAL A 71 12.50 12.06 -17.47
N LYS A 72 13.79 12.26 -17.14
CA LYS A 72 14.19 13.09 -15.99
C LYS A 72 13.71 14.53 -16.15
N ASP A 73 13.83 15.11 -17.34
CA ASP A 73 13.38 16.47 -17.63
C ASP A 73 11.86 16.61 -17.56
N ILE A 74 11.11 15.63 -18.07
CA ILE A 74 9.65 15.57 -17.94
C ILE A 74 9.26 15.52 -16.46
N LEU A 75 9.87 14.63 -15.67
CA LEU A 75 9.58 14.52 -14.24
C LEU A 75 9.91 15.81 -13.48
N ARG A 76 11.04 16.45 -13.83
CA ARG A 76 11.44 17.74 -13.27
C ARG A 76 10.42 18.83 -13.59
N PHE A 77 9.99 18.89 -14.86
CA PHE A 77 8.97 19.84 -15.32
C PHE A 77 7.64 19.64 -14.58
N VAL A 78 7.16 18.41 -14.48
CA VAL A 78 5.90 18.11 -13.78
C VAL A 78 6.01 18.50 -12.29
N ARG A 79 7.13 18.17 -11.63
CA ARG A 79 7.36 18.54 -10.23
C ARG A 79 7.38 20.04 -9.98
N GLN A 80 7.87 20.82 -10.94
CA GLN A 80 7.93 22.29 -10.82
C GLN A 80 6.59 22.96 -11.14
N LYS A 81 5.84 22.42 -12.11
CA LYS A 81 4.61 23.04 -12.63
C LYS A 81 3.35 22.66 -11.85
N PHE A 82 3.32 21.48 -11.23
CA PHE A 82 2.15 20.95 -10.52
C PHE A 82 2.39 20.78 -9.02
N SER A 83 1.31 20.62 -8.26
CA SER A 83 1.42 20.38 -6.81
C SER A 83 2.11 19.06 -6.50
N TYR A 84 2.72 18.94 -5.31
CA TYR A 84 3.39 17.70 -4.91
C TYR A 84 2.46 16.48 -4.91
N GLU A 85 1.20 16.66 -4.51
CA GLU A 85 0.17 15.61 -4.55
C GLU A 85 -0.15 15.15 -5.99
N GLU A 86 -0.19 16.09 -6.94
CA GLU A 86 -0.41 15.78 -8.36
C GLU A 86 0.80 15.11 -9.01
N TYR A 87 2.01 15.55 -8.65
CA TYR A 87 3.25 14.88 -9.05
C TYR A 87 3.30 13.45 -8.51
N ARG A 88 2.97 13.24 -7.23
CA ARG A 88 2.94 11.91 -6.61
C ARG A 88 1.89 11.00 -7.26
N MET A 89 0.70 11.53 -7.54
CA MET A 89 -0.34 10.84 -8.30
C MET A 89 0.18 10.40 -9.68
N PHE A 90 0.87 11.28 -10.40
CA PHE A 90 1.45 10.99 -11.71
C PHE A 90 2.53 9.90 -11.63
N MET A 91 3.43 9.97 -10.63
CA MET A 91 4.45 8.95 -10.38
C MET A 91 3.83 7.57 -10.11
N LEU A 92 2.83 7.51 -9.23
CA LEU A 92 2.11 6.27 -8.93
C LEU A 92 1.40 5.68 -10.15
N ARG A 93 0.89 6.53 -11.05
CA ARG A 93 0.16 6.11 -12.24
C ARG A 93 1.06 5.53 -13.33
N PHE A 94 2.24 6.11 -13.55
CA PHE A 94 3.07 5.80 -14.72
C PHE A 94 4.39 5.09 -14.39
N TYR A 95 4.96 5.30 -13.20
CA TYR A 95 6.33 4.85 -12.90
C TYR A 95 6.42 3.85 -11.75
N GLU A 96 5.77 4.10 -10.61
CA GLU A 96 6.04 3.30 -9.41
C GLU A 96 5.22 2.01 -9.36
N ALA A 97 3.90 2.07 -9.55
CA ALA A 97 3.03 0.93 -9.28
C ALA A 97 1.87 0.78 -10.28
N GLN A 98 1.87 1.59 -11.35
CA GLN A 98 0.88 1.60 -12.43
C GLN A 98 -0.57 1.56 -11.92
N PHE A 99 -0.88 2.35 -10.89
CA PHE A 99 -2.19 2.29 -10.25
C PHE A 99 -3.32 2.55 -11.25
N SER A 100 -4.43 1.82 -11.09
CA SER A 100 -5.67 2.18 -11.79
C SER A 100 -6.20 3.52 -11.26
N PHE A 101 -6.99 4.23 -12.07
CA PHE A 101 -7.63 5.47 -11.61
C PHE A 101 -8.53 5.25 -10.38
N LYS A 102 -9.11 4.05 -10.23
CA LYS A 102 -9.88 3.67 -9.06
C LYS A 102 -9.00 3.52 -7.81
N ALA A 103 -7.84 2.87 -7.94
CA ALA A 103 -6.90 2.73 -6.82
C ALA A 103 -6.33 4.08 -6.37
N LEU A 104 -6.01 4.98 -7.31
CA LEU A 104 -5.59 6.34 -6.98
C LEU A 104 -6.69 7.13 -6.26
N ALA A 105 -7.92 7.02 -6.75
CA ALA A 105 -9.08 7.66 -6.15
C ALA A 105 -9.28 7.22 -4.69
N GLU A 106 -9.20 5.91 -4.43
CA GLU A 106 -9.32 5.34 -3.09
C GLU A 106 -8.16 5.78 -2.16
N CYS A 107 -6.92 5.76 -2.63
CA CYS A 107 -5.76 6.16 -1.82
C CYS A 107 -5.70 7.67 -1.53
N MET A 108 -6.16 8.50 -2.46
CA MET A 108 -6.11 9.96 -2.34
C MET A 108 -7.41 10.57 -1.82
N GLY A 109 -8.45 9.76 -1.60
CA GLY A 109 -9.75 10.22 -1.12
C GLY A 109 -10.49 11.14 -2.08
N VAL A 110 -10.23 11.05 -3.39
CA VAL A 110 -10.85 11.89 -4.44
C VAL A 110 -11.52 11.00 -5.49
N SER A 111 -12.46 11.54 -6.27
CA SER A 111 -13.14 10.74 -7.29
C SER A 111 -12.20 10.33 -8.44
N ALA A 112 -12.46 9.17 -9.04
CA ALA A 112 -11.68 8.68 -10.19
C ALA A 112 -11.77 9.63 -11.41
N SER A 113 -12.88 10.35 -11.57
CA SER A 113 -13.01 11.37 -12.63
C SER A 113 -12.11 12.57 -12.38
N ALA A 114 -11.98 13.03 -11.13
CA ALA A 114 -11.07 14.12 -10.76
C ALA A 114 -9.60 13.71 -10.97
N ILE A 115 -9.24 12.47 -10.60
CA ILE A 115 -7.91 11.91 -10.90
C ILE A 115 -7.67 11.90 -12.41
N SER A 116 -8.62 11.39 -13.20
CA SER A 116 -8.48 11.33 -14.66
C SER A 116 -8.28 12.71 -15.27
N GLN A 117 -9.06 13.72 -14.84
CA GLN A 117 -8.91 15.09 -15.32
C GLN A 117 -7.52 15.67 -14.97
N LYS A 118 -7.03 15.43 -13.75
CA LYS A 118 -5.70 15.87 -13.33
C LYS A 118 -4.60 15.21 -14.16
N VAL A 119 -4.70 13.90 -14.39
CA VAL A 119 -3.72 13.17 -15.23
C VAL A 119 -3.73 13.69 -16.67
N CYS A 120 -4.91 13.91 -17.26
CA CYS A 120 -5.01 14.50 -18.60
C CYS A 120 -4.34 15.87 -18.66
N ARG A 121 -4.62 16.76 -17.70
CA ARG A 121 -4.00 18.10 -17.65
C ARG A 121 -2.47 18.05 -17.57
N ILE A 122 -1.91 17.13 -16.79
CA ILE A 122 -0.45 16.96 -16.68
C ILE A 122 0.12 16.46 -18.01
N VAL A 123 -0.48 15.43 -18.60
CA VAL A 123 -0.03 14.84 -19.87
C VAL A 123 -0.12 15.86 -21.01
N ASP A 124 -1.19 16.64 -21.08
CA ASP A 124 -1.36 17.69 -22.09
C ASP A 124 -0.29 18.78 -21.91
N ALA A 125 -0.02 19.18 -20.68
CA ALA A 125 1.00 20.19 -20.37
C ALA A 125 2.44 19.73 -20.66
N VAL A 126 2.71 18.42 -20.65
CA VAL A 126 4.01 17.84 -21.04
C VAL A 126 4.14 17.79 -22.57
N ARG A 127 3.03 17.70 -23.30
CA ARG A 127 3.00 17.67 -24.77
C ARG A 127 3.07 19.05 -25.42
N THR A 128 2.88 20.12 -24.66
CA THR A 128 2.91 21.51 -25.13
C THR A 128 4.29 22.12 -24.92
#